data_AF-A0AAD9PTZ5-F1
#
_entry.id   AF-A0AAD9PTZ5-F1
#
_cell.length_a   1.000
_cell.length_b   1.000
_cell.length_c   1.000
_cell.angle_alpha   90.00
_cell.angle_beta   90.00
_cell.angle_gamma   90.00
#
_symmetry.space_group_name_H-M   'P 1'
#
loop_
_entity.id
_entity.type
_entity.pdbx_description
1 polymer ?
#
loop_
_entity_poly.entity_id
_entity_poly.type
_entity_poly.pdbx_seq_one_letter_code
_entity_poly.pdbx_strand_id
1 'polypeptide(L)'
;MKRFDAELLKQTLMQTPWDSVFIFDETDDVLDSWEKLFIDGLEQHCPWRTKRVAWVNQAPWITPAIIKQLQFRDALLKKFRRHRNPSVWADYKKARNKAVGMLRNIKRKFYVSKLEQNENDAKGTWKIIKSISGMVKQSKRVNSL
;
A
#
# COMPACT_ATOMS: atom_id res chain seq x y z
N MET A 1 -9.94 10.77 -1.77
CA MET A 1 -9.24 10.87 -3.07
C MET A 1 -8.61 12.26 -3.16
N LYS A 2 -7.29 12.41 -3.32
CA LYS A 2 -6.72 13.76 -3.51
C LYS A 2 -7.01 14.21 -4.94
N ARG A 3 -7.81 15.26 -5.18
CA ARG A 3 -8.28 15.76 -6.51
C ARG A 3 -9.53 15.07 -7.10
N PHE A 4 -10.38 14.46 -6.27
CA PHE A 4 -11.75 14.16 -6.73
C PHE A 4 -12.56 15.43 -6.56
N ASP A 5 -13.19 15.89 -7.63
CA ASP A 5 -14.08 17.04 -7.62
C ASP A 5 -15.52 16.54 -7.79
N ALA A 6 -16.26 16.56 -6.69
CA ALA A 6 -17.62 16.04 -6.65
C ALA A 6 -18.60 16.92 -7.44
N GLU A 7 -18.36 18.23 -7.47
CA GLU A 7 -19.22 19.17 -8.19
C GLU A 7 -19.06 19.00 -9.69
N LEU A 8 -17.83 18.79 -10.15
CA LEU A 8 -17.57 18.54 -11.57
C LEU A 8 -18.18 17.22 -12.05
N LEU A 9 -18.06 16.14 -11.26
CA LEU A 9 -18.73 14.87 -11.58
C LEU A 9 -20.26 15.06 -11.64
N LYS A 10 -20.83 15.78 -10.67
CA LYS A 10 -22.27 16.04 -10.63
C LYS A 10 -22.72 16.82 -11.86
N GLN A 11 -21.97 17.84 -12.26
CA GLN A 11 -22.25 18.62 -13.46
C GLN A 11 -22.23 17.74 -14.72
N THR A 12 -21.22 16.89 -14.87
CA THR A 12 -21.12 15.97 -16.01
C THR A 12 -22.29 15.00 -16.06
N LEU A 13 -22.64 14.36 -14.93
CA LEU A 13 -23.79 13.45 -14.87
C LEU A 13 -25.13 14.17 -15.13
N MET A 14 -25.26 15.46 -14.80
CA MET A 14 -26.45 16.25 -15.14
C MET A 14 -26.53 16.59 -16.63
N GLN A 15 -25.40 16.64 -17.32
CA GLN A 15 -25.31 16.93 -18.77
C GLN A 15 -25.34 15.66 -19.63
N THR A 16 -25.15 14.49 -19.02
CA THR A 16 -25.23 13.20 -19.71
C THR A 16 -26.66 12.98 -20.26
N PRO A 17 -26.81 12.62 -21.54
CA PRO A 17 -28.11 12.39 -22.16
C PRO A 17 -28.68 11.01 -21.79
N TRP A 18 -29.15 10.86 -20.55
CA TRP A 18 -29.68 9.59 -20.03
C TRP A 18 -30.82 9.04 -20.86
N ASP A 19 -31.65 9.91 -21.46
CA ASP A 19 -32.81 9.51 -22.25
C ASP A 19 -32.42 8.70 -23.50
N SER A 20 -31.16 8.78 -23.94
CA SER A 20 -30.66 7.99 -25.07
C SER A 20 -30.69 6.48 -24.84
N VAL A 21 -30.75 6.01 -23.58
CA VAL A 21 -30.83 4.58 -23.27
C VAL A 21 -32.19 3.98 -23.61
N PHE A 22 -33.25 4.79 -23.72
CA PHE A 22 -34.59 4.33 -24.08
C PHE A 22 -34.77 4.14 -25.59
N ILE A 23 -33.72 4.32 -26.39
CA ILE A 23 -33.70 3.98 -27.81
C ILE A 23 -33.69 2.46 -28.01
N PHE A 24 -33.23 1.71 -27.01
CA PHE A 24 -33.16 0.25 -27.05
C PHE A 24 -34.45 -0.38 -26.53
N ASP A 25 -34.95 -1.40 -27.25
CA ASP A 25 -36.16 -2.14 -26.88
C ASP A 25 -35.87 -3.28 -25.89
N GLU A 26 -34.65 -3.80 -25.91
CA GLU A 26 -34.22 -4.90 -25.04
C GLU A 26 -33.71 -4.39 -23.70
N THR A 27 -34.17 -5.00 -22.61
CA THR A 27 -33.86 -4.53 -21.25
C THR A 27 -32.37 -4.61 -20.93
N ASP A 28 -31.69 -5.64 -21.44
CA ASP A 28 -30.25 -5.81 -21.27
C ASP A 28 -29.46 -4.71 -22.00
N ASP A 29 -29.88 -4.31 -23.20
CA ASP A 29 -29.22 -3.26 -23.98
C ASP A 29 -29.42 -1.86 -23.35
N VAL A 30 -30.59 -1.61 -22.75
CA VAL A 30 -30.88 -0.41 -21.97
C VAL A 30 -29.94 -0.33 -20.76
N LEU A 31 -29.78 -1.44 -20.03
CA LEU A 31 -28.92 -1.52 -18.85
C LEU A 31 -27.45 -1.31 -19.22
N ASP A 32 -26.95 -1.99 -20.25
CA ASP A 32 -25.58 -1.88 -20.73
C ASP A 32 -25.26 -0.45 -21.19
N SER A 33 -26.20 0.20 -21.87
CA SER A 33 -26.04 1.57 -22.36
C SER A 33 -26.03 2.58 -21.21
N TRP A 34 -26.90 2.38 -20.22
CA TRP A 34 -26.89 3.17 -19.00
C TRP A 34 -25.57 3.01 -18.23
N GLU A 35 -25.10 1.77 -18.07
CA GLU A 35 -23.86 1.46 -17.36
C GLU A 35 -22.67 2.13 -18.05
N LYS A 36 -22.58 2.07 -19.39
CA LYS A 36 -21.54 2.75 -20.17
C LYS A 36 -21.54 4.26 -19.93
N LEU A 37 -22.69 4.93 -20.06
CA LEU A 37 -22.81 6.37 -19.84
C LEU A 37 -22.38 6.78 -18.42
N PHE A 38 -22.71 5.96 -17.43
CA PHE A 38 -22.33 6.20 -16.05
C PHE A 38 -20.82 5.98 -15.81
N ILE A 39 -20.26 4.89 -16.34
CA ILE A 39 -18.83 4.59 -16.24
C ILE A 39 -18.00 5.68 -16.94
N ASP A 40 -18.40 6.13 -18.12
CA ASP A 40 -17.69 7.19 -18.86
C ASP A 40 -17.61 8.49 -18.06
N GLY A 41 -18.73 8.90 -17.45
CA GLY A 41 -18.76 10.05 -16.54
C GLY A 41 -17.88 9.86 -15.31
N LEU A 42 -17.80 8.63 -14.77
CA LEU A 42 -16.88 8.32 -13.69
C LEU A 42 -15.42 8.35 -14.13
N GLU A 43 -15.04 7.74 -15.26
CA GLU A 43 -13.65 7.69 -15.72
C GLU A 43 -13.07 9.08 -16.02
N GLN A 44 -13.89 10.00 -16.54
CA GLN A 44 -13.50 11.39 -16.81
C GLN A 44 -13.08 12.15 -15.53
N HIS A 45 -13.68 11.85 -14.38
CA HIS A 45 -13.49 12.60 -13.13
C HIS A 45 -12.84 11.78 -12.00
N CYS A 46 -12.77 10.47 -12.15
CA CYS A 46 -12.21 9.53 -11.18
C CYS A 46 -11.07 8.71 -11.81
N PRO A 47 -9.91 9.33 -12.11
CA PRO A 47 -8.80 8.61 -12.72
C PRO A 47 -8.36 7.46 -11.82
N TRP A 48 -8.23 6.27 -12.41
CA TRP A 48 -7.71 5.08 -11.77
C TRP A 48 -6.34 5.38 -11.16
N ARG A 49 -6.13 4.91 -9.92
CA ARG A 49 -4.85 5.07 -9.24
C ARG A 49 -4.20 3.73 -9.03
N THR A 50 -3.06 3.56 -9.66
CA THR A 50 -2.15 2.48 -9.31
C THR A 50 -1.58 2.76 -7.93
N LYS A 51 -2.08 2.03 -6.93
CA LYS A 51 -1.47 1.99 -5.61
C LYS A 51 -0.50 0.82 -5.57
N ARG A 52 0.71 1.08 -5.07
CA ARG A 52 1.61 -0.01 -4.71
C ARG A 52 0.96 -0.82 -3.59
N VAL A 53 0.59 -2.07 -3.87
CA VAL A 53 0.16 -3.00 -2.83
C VAL A 53 1.39 -3.40 -2.04
N ALA A 54 1.58 -2.80 -0.87
CA ALA A 54 2.77 -3.00 -0.03
C ALA A 54 2.91 -4.44 0.47
N TRP A 55 1.81 -5.21 0.53
CA TRP A 55 1.78 -6.56 1.08
C TRP A 55 2.42 -7.64 0.19
N VAL A 56 2.44 -7.46 -1.13
CA VAL A 56 2.94 -8.49 -2.06
C VAL A 56 4.46 -8.72 -1.92
N ASN A 57 5.21 -7.73 -1.43
CA ASN A 57 6.66 -7.78 -1.33
C ASN A 57 7.17 -7.45 0.08
N GLN A 58 6.42 -7.84 1.12
CA GLN A 58 6.88 -7.70 2.51
C GLN A 58 8.13 -8.58 2.72
N ALA A 59 9.10 -8.08 3.47
CA ALA A 59 10.20 -8.94 3.87
C ALA A 59 9.67 -10.09 4.74
N PRO A 60 10.15 -11.33 4.57
CA PRO A 60 9.59 -12.52 5.21
C PRO A 60 9.66 -12.48 6.74
N TRP A 61 10.49 -11.59 7.30
CA TRP A 61 10.63 -11.37 8.73
C TRP A 61 9.68 -10.31 9.30
N ILE A 62 8.80 -9.70 8.50
CA ILE A 62 7.79 -8.77 9.04
C ILE A 62 6.62 -9.57 9.59
N THR A 63 6.32 -9.37 10.88
CA THR A 63 5.19 -10.01 11.58
C THR A 63 4.07 -9.01 11.88
N PRO A 64 2.83 -9.49 12.08
CA PRO A 64 1.72 -8.63 12.50
C PRO A 64 2.02 -7.84 13.80
N ALA A 65 2.84 -8.41 14.69
CA ALA A 65 3.23 -7.77 15.94
C ALA A 65 4.09 -6.51 15.72
N ILE A 66 5.09 -6.56 14.82
CA ILE A 66 5.89 -5.36 14.51
C ILE A 66 5.05 -4.33 13.74
N ILE A 67 4.13 -4.77 12.87
CA ILE A 67 3.20 -3.87 12.18
C ILE A 67 2.35 -3.10 13.20
N LYS A 68 1.78 -3.77 14.20
CA LYS A 68 1.02 -3.13 15.29
C LYS A 68 1.87 -2.10 16.05
N GLN A 69 3.14 -2.40 16.34
CA GLN A 69 4.04 -1.44 17.00
C GLN A 69 4.36 -0.23 16.12
N LEU A 70 4.56 -0.42 14.82
CA LEU A 70 4.77 0.68 13.87
C LEU A 70 3.52 1.56 13.74
N GLN A 71 2.34 0.95 13.67
CA GLN A 71 1.07 1.67 13.65
C GLN A 71 0.85 2.48 14.93
N PHE A 72 1.16 1.92 16.09
CA PHE A 72 1.09 2.63 17.37
C PHE A 72 2.02 3.85 17.41
N ARG A 73 3.28 3.68 16.98
CA ARG A 73 4.23 4.80 16.81
C ARG A 73 3.64 5.89 15.90
N ASP A 74 3.07 5.52 14.77
CA ASP A 74 2.54 6.46 13.78
C ASP A 74 1.28 7.18 14.29
N ALA A 75 0.43 6.49 15.05
CA ALA A 75 -0.71 7.08 15.72
C ALA A 75 -0.28 8.17 16.72
N LEU A 76 0.75 7.91 17.53
CA LEU A 76 1.32 8.90 18.44
C LEU A 76 1.91 10.10 17.70
N LEU A 77 2.64 9.87 16.60
CA LEU A 77 3.16 10.95 15.77
C LEU A 77 2.03 11.82 15.19
N LYS A 78 0.96 11.19 14.72
CA LYS A 78 -0.23 11.89 14.21
C LYS A 78 -0.90 12.72 15.31
N LYS A 79 -1.05 12.16 16.51
CA LYS A 79 -1.61 12.86 17.68
C LYS A 79 -0.74 14.06 18.08
N PHE A 80 0.58 13.88 18.15
CA PHE A 80 1.51 14.97 18.45
C PHE A 80 1.46 16.09 17.41
N ARG A 81 1.42 15.77 16.11
CA ARG A 81 1.36 16.77 15.04
C ARG A 81 0.10 17.65 15.11
N ARG A 82 -1.01 17.11 15.63
CA ARG A 82 -2.27 17.84 15.79
C ARG A 82 -2.29 18.77 17.00
N HIS A 83 -1.86 18.27 18.16
CA HIS A 83 -2.07 18.97 19.44
C HIS A 83 -0.77 19.53 20.06
N ARG A 84 0.41 19.21 19.48
CA ARG A 84 1.74 19.63 19.95
C ARG A 84 2.02 19.37 21.44
N ASN A 85 1.36 18.36 22.02
CA ASN A 85 1.51 18.02 23.43
C ASN A 85 2.87 17.35 23.75
N PRO A 86 3.69 17.89 24.68
CA PRO A 86 5.00 17.34 25.04
C PRO A 86 4.98 15.91 25.61
N SER A 87 3.93 15.54 26.35
CA SER A 87 3.79 14.18 26.90
C SER A 87 3.63 13.14 25.79
N VAL A 88 2.80 13.45 24.78
CA VAL A 88 2.63 12.59 23.59
C VAL A 88 3.94 12.46 22.81
N TRP A 89 4.78 13.51 22.81
CA TRP A 89 6.11 13.43 22.21
C TRP A 89 7.05 12.49 22.97
N ALA A 90 7.02 12.51 24.30
CA ALA A 90 7.77 11.56 25.12
C ALA A 90 7.34 10.11 24.83
N ASP A 91 6.04 9.85 24.76
CA ASP A 91 5.49 8.53 24.41
C ASP A 91 5.86 8.10 23.00
N TYR A 92 5.81 9.01 22.03
CA TYR A 92 6.26 8.74 20.67
C TYR A 92 7.73 8.30 20.64
N LYS A 93 8.62 8.97 21.40
CA LYS A 93 10.05 8.59 21.48
C LYS A 93 10.20 7.16 22.03
N LYS A 94 9.47 6.81 23.09
CA LYS A 94 9.47 5.44 23.65
C LYS A 94 8.97 4.42 22.61
N ALA A 95 7.85 4.69 21.96
CA ALA A 95 7.27 3.82 20.92
C ALA A 95 8.21 3.66 19.72
N ARG A 96 8.87 4.74 19.27
CA ARG A 96 9.88 4.70 18.20
C ARG A 96 11.03 3.78 18.57
N ASN A 97 11.61 3.94 19.76
CA ASN A 97 12.75 3.13 20.19
C ASN A 97 12.37 1.65 20.32
N LYS A 98 11.18 1.36 20.87
CA LYS A 98 10.64 0.00 20.95
C LYS A 98 10.47 -0.62 19.55
N ALA A 99 9.86 0.10 18.62
CA ALA A 99 9.67 -0.38 17.25
C ALA A 99 11.01 -0.64 16.54
N VAL A 100 11.99 0.26 16.68
CA VAL A 100 13.34 0.08 16.09
C VAL A 100 14.05 -1.13 16.70
N GLY A 101 14.01 -1.29 18.02
CA GLY A 101 14.60 -2.44 18.71
C GLY A 101 13.98 -3.76 18.26
N MET A 102 12.65 -3.81 18.19
CA MET A 102 11.91 -4.98 17.74
C MET A 102 12.22 -5.33 16.27
N LEU A 103 12.30 -4.32 15.39
CA LEU A 103 12.66 -4.51 13.98
C LEU A 103 14.05 -5.11 13.83
N ARG A 104 15.04 -4.57 14.56
CA ARG A 104 16.42 -5.08 14.56
C ARG A 104 16.47 -6.52 15.07
N ASN A 105 15.74 -6.83 16.14
CA ASN A 105 15.72 -8.16 16.74
C ASN A 105 15.11 -9.20 15.80
N ILE A 106 13.92 -8.92 15.25
CA ILE A 106 13.23 -9.87 14.37
C ILE A 106 14.04 -10.11 13.08
N LYS A 107 14.58 -9.05 12.48
CA LYS A 107 15.47 -9.18 11.32
C LYS A 107 16.68 -10.06 11.65
N ARG A 108 17.35 -9.82 12.79
CA ARG A 108 18.48 -10.64 13.23
C ARG A 108 18.08 -12.09 13.40
N LYS A 109 17.04 -12.37 14.19
CA LYS A 109 16.56 -13.74 14.46
C LYS A 109 16.27 -14.50 13.18
N PHE A 110 15.62 -13.86 12.21
CA PHE A 110 15.33 -14.48 10.92
C PHE A 110 16.60 -14.89 10.17
N TYR A 111 17.58 -13.98 10.04
CA TYR A 111 18.80 -14.30 9.30
C TYR A 111 19.71 -15.27 10.04
N VAL A 112 19.79 -15.20 11.37
CA VAL A 112 20.53 -16.18 12.19
C VAL A 112 19.93 -17.58 11.98
N SER A 113 18.62 -17.73 12.16
CA SER A 113 17.93 -19.01 11.92
C SER A 113 18.12 -19.52 10.49
N LYS A 114 18.11 -18.62 9.50
CA LYS A 114 18.32 -19.00 8.10
C LYS A 114 19.76 -19.47 7.83
N LEU A 115 20.74 -18.89 8.50
CA LEU A 115 22.15 -19.31 8.42
C LEU A 115 22.37 -20.65 9.12
N GLU A 116 21.80 -20.86 10.30
CA GLU A 116 21.82 -22.14 11.01
C GLU A 116 21.24 -23.28 10.15
N GLN A 117 20.14 -23.02 9.44
CA GLN A 117 19.55 -23.98 8.50
C GLN A 117 20.44 -24.29 7.28
N ASN A 118 21.45 -23.45 6.98
CA ASN A 118 22.36 -23.60 5.83
C ASN A 118 23.81 -23.84 6.27
N GLU A 119 24.05 -24.29 7.50
CA GLU A 119 25.39 -24.46 8.10
C GLU A 119 26.31 -25.35 7.23
N ASN A 120 25.76 -26.41 6.66
CA ASN A 120 26.49 -27.35 5.78
C ASN A 120 26.40 -27.00 4.28
N ASP A 121 25.70 -25.92 3.90
CA ASP A 121 25.60 -25.43 2.52
C ASP A 121 26.31 -24.09 2.38
N ALA A 122 27.60 -24.14 2.04
CA ALA A 122 28.42 -22.95 1.79
C ALA A 122 27.83 -22.06 0.68
N LYS A 123 27.19 -22.65 -0.35
CA LYS A 123 26.56 -21.91 -1.45
C LYS A 123 25.29 -21.21 -0.98
N GLY A 124 24.47 -21.90 -0.18
CA GLY A 124 23.27 -21.36 0.48
C GLY A 124 23.60 -20.22 1.43
N THR A 125 24.60 -20.40 2.28
CA THR A 125 25.12 -19.38 3.20
C THR A 125 25.59 -18.14 2.44
N TRP A 126 26.39 -18.30 1.38
CA TRP A 126 26.83 -17.18 0.55
C TRP A 126 25.68 -16.47 -0.18
N LYS A 127 24.63 -17.19 -0.62
CA LYS A 127 23.42 -16.56 -1.17
C LYS A 127 22.72 -15.70 -0.12
N ILE A 128 22.60 -16.17 1.12
CA ILE A 128 21.99 -15.41 2.22
C ILE A 128 22.80 -14.15 2.52
N ILE A 129 24.13 -14.27 2.65
CA ILE A 129 25.04 -13.13 2.88
C ILE A 129 24.91 -12.10 1.75
N LYS A 130 24.95 -12.52 0.48
CA LYS A 130 24.77 -11.61 -0.65
C LYS A 130 23.43 -10.86 -0.60
N SER A 131 22.36 -11.52 -0.15
CA SER A 131 21.03 -10.90 -0.01
C SER A 131 20.97 -9.77 1.03
N ILE A 132 21.84 -9.79 2.05
CA ILE A 132 21.87 -8.77 3.11
C ILE A 132 22.93 -7.69 2.88
N SER A 133 24.03 -8.02 2.19
CA SER A 133 25.16 -7.11 1.95
C SER A 133 24.91 -6.09 0.84
N GLY A 134 23.71 -6.06 0.25
CA GLY A 134 23.37 -5.13 -0.84
C GLY A 134 24.12 -5.38 -2.15
N MET A 135 24.88 -6.48 -2.23
CA MET A 135 25.68 -6.86 -3.42
C MET A 135 24.83 -7.38 -4.58
N VAL A 136 23.55 -7.68 -4.33
CA VAL A 136 22.60 -8.05 -5.37
C VAL A 136 22.12 -6.78 -6.08
N LYS A 137 22.60 -6.55 -7.31
CA LYS A 137 22.02 -5.54 -8.22
C LYS A 137 20.51 -5.81 -8.34
N GLN A 138 19.68 -4.85 -7.97
CA GLN A 138 18.25 -4.96 -8.25
C GLN A 138 18.08 -5.05 -9.76
N SER A 139 17.61 -6.19 -10.27
CA SER A 139 17.19 -6.27 -11.66
C SER A 139 16.07 -5.24 -11.85
N LYS A 140 16.26 -4.34 -12.82
CA LYS A 140 15.22 -3.40 -13.24
C LYS A 140 14.06 -4.24 -13.75
N ARG A 141 13.05 -4.50 -12.91
CA ARG A 141 11.77 -5.03 -13.38
C ARG A 141 11.14 -3.93 -14.22
N VAL A 142 11.27 -4.06 -15.54
CA VAL A 142 10.42 -3.37 -16.49
C VAL A 142 9.01 -3.92 -16.21
N ASN A 143 8.17 -3.11 -15.56
CA ASN A 143 6.76 -3.43 -15.51
C ASN A 143 6.22 -3.16 -16.91
N SER A 144 5.99 -4.20 -17.70
CA SER A 144 5.08 -4.12 -18.84
C SER A 144 3.68 -3.82 -18.30
N LEU A 145 3.05 -2.84 -18.95
CA LEU A 145 1.75 -2.25 -18.64
C LEU A 145 0.64 -3.29 -18.51
#